data_AF-A0A7W0CXB4-F1
#
_entry.id   AF-A0A7W0CXB4-F1
#
_cell.length_a   1.000
_cell.length_b   1.000
_cell.length_c   1.000
_cell.angle_alpha   90.00
_cell.angle_beta   90.00
_cell.angle_gamma   90.00
#
_symmetry.space_group_name_H-M   'P 1'
#
loop_
_entity.id
_entity.type
_entity.pdbx_description
1 polymer ?
#
loop_
_entity_poly.entity_id
_entity_poly.type
_entity_poly.pdbx_seq_one_letter_code
_entity_poly.pdbx_strand_id
1 'polypeptide(L)'
;MPLLEARKQYKPFEYPWAFEFWKRQQQIHWMPEEVPLGEDCRDWAQKLTNHERNLLTQIFRFFTQADVEVQDCYHDKYGRVFKPTEIKMMLTAFSNMETVHIAAYSHLLDTIGMPESEYSAFLQFKEMKDKHDYMQQFSVDTDEDIARTLAMFGGFTEGLQLFASFAMLMNFPRFNKMKGMGQIISWSVRDESLHCEGITRLFHAFVKERDCLTKSVREDILDCCQKTVRLEDAFIDLAFEMGPVPGMTPKEIKKYIRYIADWRLGQLGFAPIYMIDEHPLPWLAPLLNGVEHANFFETRATEYSKAATRGNWNEVWDNFDRRKAAKLGVVANEDEGGEDMFARAGVAAE
;
A
#
# COMPACT_ATOMS: atom_id res chain seq x y z
N MET A 1 -26.35 -4.49 2.50
CA MET A 1 -26.62 -3.86 1.20
C MET A 1 -25.38 -3.03 0.92
N PRO A 2 -24.47 -3.53 0.07
CA PRO A 2 -23.09 -3.68 0.54
C PRO A 2 -22.05 -3.31 -0.54
N LEU A 3 -20.86 -2.83 -0.10
CA LEU A 3 -19.72 -2.24 -0.85
C LEU A 3 -19.98 -1.14 -1.93
N LEU A 4 -21.10 -1.14 -2.65
CA LEU A 4 -21.43 -0.26 -3.77
C LEU A 4 -22.44 0.84 -3.42
N GLU A 5 -22.97 0.84 -2.19
CA GLU A 5 -23.97 1.81 -1.75
C GLU A 5 -23.38 2.82 -0.77
N ALA A 6 -23.67 4.11 -1.01
CA ALA A 6 -23.20 5.18 -0.14
C ALA A 6 -24.09 5.27 1.10
N ARG A 7 -23.48 5.58 2.24
CA ARG A 7 -24.18 5.83 3.49
C ARG A 7 -24.07 7.28 3.90
N LYS A 8 -25.14 7.79 4.54
CA LYS A 8 -25.21 9.18 5.03
C LYS A 8 -24.56 9.33 6.41
N GLN A 9 -24.55 8.26 7.21
CA GLN A 9 -24.04 8.27 8.57
C GLN A 9 -22.60 7.73 8.61
N TYR A 10 -21.76 8.29 9.47
CA TYR A 10 -20.37 7.86 9.66
C TYR A 10 -20.25 6.51 10.39
N LYS A 11 -21.14 6.22 11.34
CA LYS A 11 -21.12 4.99 12.16
C LYS A 11 -22.52 4.38 12.32
N PRO A 12 -22.64 3.08 12.62
CA PRO A 12 -21.54 2.09 12.72
C PRO A 12 -20.99 1.67 11.36
N PHE A 13 -19.70 1.31 11.32
CA PHE A 13 -19.02 0.78 10.13
C PHE A 13 -19.49 -0.64 9.83
N GLU A 14 -19.73 -0.94 8.55
CA GLU A 14 -20.01 -2.29 8.03
C GLU A 14 -18.73 -3.07 7.78
N TYR A 15 -17.66 -2.35 7.43
CA TYR A 15 -16.33 -2.90 7.19
C TYR A 15 -15.30 -2.30 8.15
N PRO A 16 -15.39 -2.52 9.49
CA PRO A 16 -14.46 -1.92 10.46
C PRO A 16 -12.99 -2.18 10.15
N TRP A 17 -12.69 -3.28 9.48
CA TRP A 17 -11.34 -3.62 9.04
C TRP A 17 -10.74 -2.60 8.07
N ALA A 18 -11.55 -1.97 7.21
CA ALA A 18 -11.07 -0.97 6.26
C ALA A 18 -10.58 0.29 7.00
N PHE A 19 -11.27 0.66 8.09
CA PHE A 19 -10.81 1.74 8.96
C PHE A 19 -9.47 1.41 9.63
N GLU A 20 -9.22 0.16 10.01
CA GLU A 20 -7.93 -0.23 10.58
C GLU A 20 -6.79 -0.15 9.55
N PHE A 21 -7.03 -0.51 8.28
CA PHE A 21 -6.06 -0.28 7.21
C PHE A 21 -5.78 1.21 6.99
N TRP A 22 -6.83 2.03 6.90
CA TRP A 22 -6.68 3.49 6.83
C TRP A 22 -5.81 4.00 7.98
N LYS A 23 -6.16 3.63 9.22
CA LYS A 23 -5.44 4.08 10.41
C LYS A 23 -3.98 3.61 10.41
N ARG A 24 -3.73 2.38 9.96
CA ARG A 24 -2.37 1.83 9.84
C ARG A 24 -1.55 2.62 8.83
N GLN A 25 -2.10 2.95 7.65
CA GLN A 25 -1.42 3.79 6.65
C GLN A 25 -1.04 5.15 7.25
N GLN A 26 -1.95 5.80 7.99
CA GLN A 26 -1.64 7.09 8.63
C GLN A 26 -0.52 7.00 9.67
N GLN A 27 -0.36 5.84 10.32
CA GLN A 27 0.69 5.64 11.34
C GLN A 27 2.07 5.45 10.75
N ILE A 28 2.15 4.94 9.52
CA ILE A 28 3.39 4.62 8.81
C ILE A 28 3.76 5.64 7.72
N HIS A 29 3.01 6.74 7.64
CA HIS A 29 3.22 7.79 6.64
C HIS A 29 4.63 8.40 6.72
N TRP A 30 5.19 8.69 5.55
CA TRP A 30 6.53 9.24 5.34
C TRP A 30 6.54 10.15 4.11
N MET A 31 7.57 10.98 3.98
CA MET A 31 7.87 11.82 2.82
C MET A 31 9.30 11.56 2.33
N PRO A 32 9.57 11.65 1.00
CA PRO A 32 10.89 11.31 0.45
C PRO A 32 12.04 12.18 0.96
N GLU A 33 11.77 13.45 1.31
CA GLU A 33 12.76 14.36 1.86
C GLU A 33 13.30 13.93 3.23
N GLU A 34 12.65 12.97 3.89
CA GLU A 34 13.13 12.38 5.15
C GLU A 34 14.36 11.48 4.95
N VAL A 35 14.67 11.06 3.72
CA VAL A 35 15.78 10.15 3.42
C VAL A 35 16.99 10.90 2.86
N PRO A 36 18.17 10.83 3.50
CA PRO A 36 19.38 11.43 2.96
C PRO A 36 19.96 10.61 1.80
N LEU A 37 20.04 11.22 0.61
CA LEU A 37 20.52 10.58 -0.63
C LEU A 37 21.98 10.91 -1.02
N GLY A 38 22.73 11.61 -0.16
CA GLY A 38 24.08 12.07 -0.51
C GLY A 38 25.14 10.97 -0.72
N GLU A 39 24.97 9.81 -0.07
CA GLU A 39 25.80 8.62 -0.37
C GLU A 39 25.38 7.98 -1.70
N ASP A 40 24.09 7.93 -2.01
CA ASP A 40 23.54 7.37 -3.25
C ASP A 40 24.08 8.14 -4.48
N CYS A 41 24.20 9.46 -4.42
CA CYS A 41 24.86 10.25 -5.47
C CYS A 41 26.32 9.84 -5.69
N ARG A 42 27.06 9.56 -4.61
CA ARG A 42 28.47 9.12 -4.68
C ARG A 42 28.60 7.69 -5.21
N ASP A 43 27.74 6.80 -4.73
CA ASP A 43 27.67 5.44 -5.20
C ASP A 43 27.35 5.42 -6.70
N TRP A 44 26.34 6.19 -7.10
CA TRP A 44 25.99 6.40 -8.49
C TRP A 44 27.18 6.93 -9.27
N ALA A 45 27.86 8.00 -8.86
CA ALA A 45 28.95 8.57 -9.65
C ALA A 45 30.20 7.68 -9.73
N GLN A 46 30.52 6.90 -8.68
CA GLN A 46 31.86 6.33 -8.51
C GLN A 46 31.92 4.83 -8.23
N LYS A 47 30.88 4.21 -7.65
CA LYS A 47 30.93 2.81 -7.19
C LYS A 47 30.12 1.83 -8.04
N LEU A 48 29.07 2.30 -8.71
CA LEU A 48 28.27 1.44 -9.59
C LEU A 48 29.05 1.10 -10.87
N THR A 49 29.16 -0.19 -11.15
CA THR A 49 29.62 -0.68 -12.44
C THR A 49 28.59 -0.35 -13.53
N ASN A 50 28.98 -0.43 -14.81
CA ASN A 50 28.05 -0.18 -15.91
C ASN A 50 26.86 -1.16 -15.91
N HIS A 51 27.09 -2.43 -15.54
CA HIS A 51 26.04 -3.46 -15.46
C HIS A 51 25.03 -3.12 -14.35
N GLU A 52 25.53 -2.75 -13.17
CA GLU A 52 24.73 -2.32 -12.03
C GLU A 52 23.90 -1.06 -12.35
N ARG A 53 24.53 -0.06 -12.98
CA ARG A 53 23.85 1.17 -13.38
C ARG A 53 22.78 0.91 -14.43
N ASN A 54 23.05 0.04 -15.40
CA ASN A 54 22.06 -0.33 -16.42
C ASN A 54 20.83 -0.96 -15.77
N LEU A 55 21.05 -1.94 -14.89
CA LEU A 55 19.97 -2.61 -14.18
C LEU A 55 19.11 -1.61 -13.39
N LEU A 56 19.72 -0.71 -12.62
CA LEU A 56 18.98 0.33 -11.90
C LEU A 56 18.23 1.27 -12.85
N THR A 57 18.86 1.68 -13.94
CA THR A 57 18.25 2.60 -14.92
C THR A 57 17.01 1.98 -15.55
N GLN A 58 17.06 0.71 -15.96
CA GLN A 58 15.91 0.02 -16.53
C GLN A 58 14.78 -0.16 -15.50
N ILE A 59 15.11 -0.36 -14.23
CA ILE A 59 14.11 -0.43 -13.15
C ILE A 59 13.44 0.93 -12.95
N PHE A 60 14.22 2.00 -12.83
CA PHE A 60 13.67 3.32 -12.56
C PHE A 60 12.79 3.87 -13.69
N ARG A 61 13.16 3.63 -14.95
CA ARG A 61 12.33 3.96 -16.13
C ARG A 61 10.92 3.38 -16.04
N PHE A 62 10.80 2.17 -15.49
CA PHE A 62 9.51 1.51 -15.37
C PHE A 62 8.74 1.98 -14.12
N PHE A 63 9.43 2.19 -12.99
CA PHE A 63 8.82 2.53 -11.71
C PHE A 63 8.00 3.80 -11.74
N THR A 64 8.52 4.87 -12.35
CA THR A 64 7.80 6.14 -12.40
C THR A 64 6.47 6.03 -13.13
N GLN A 65 6.37 5.16 -14.14
CA GLN A 65 5.09 4.92 -14.81
C GLN A 65 4.22 3.94 -14.04
N ALA A 66 4.80 2.89 -13.46
CA ALA A 66 4.04 1.85 -12.76
C ALA A 66 3.18 2.40 -11.62
N ASP A 67 3.72 3.31 -10.80
CA ASP A 67 2.96 3.88 -9.68
C ASP A 67 1.89 4.88 -10.15
N VAL A 68 2.10 5.54 -11.29
CA VAL A 68 1.05 6.36 -11.93
C VAL A 68 -0.14 5.48 -12.30
N GLU A 69 0.10 4.30 -12.89
CA GLU A 69 -0.98 3.36 -13.25
C GLU A 69 -1.74 2.84 -12.02
N VAL A 70 -1.02 2.55 -10.93
CA VAL A 70 -1.63 2.11 -9.67
C VAL A 70 -2.46 3.25 -9.07
N GLN A 71 -1.92 4.46 -9.03
CA GLN A 71 -2.61 5.66 -8.57
C GLN A 71 -3.89 5.94 -9.38
N ASP A 72 -3.82 5.82 -10.69
CA ASP A 72 -4.97 5.98 -11.59
C ASP A 72 -6.03 4.89 -11.33
N CYS A 73 -5.62 3.66 -11.04
CA CYS A 73 -6.58 2.62 -10.63
C CYS A 73 -7.31 2.99 -9.33
N TYR A 74 -6.61 3.48 -8.32
CA TYR A 74 -7.26 3.92 -7.08
C TYR A 74 -8.25 5.07 -7.32
N HIS A 75 -7.86 6.07 -8.10
CA HIS A 75 -8.65 7.29 -8.30
C HIS A 75 -9.80 7.07 -9.30
N ASP A 76 -9.48 6.55 -10.48
CA ASP A 76 -10.37 6.50 -11.63
C ASP A 76 -11.14 5.18 -11.77
N LYS A 77 -10.78 4.16 -10.98
CA LYS A 77 -11.49 2.87 -10.96
C LYS A 77 -12.09 2.61 -9.58
N TYR A 78 -11.29 2.34 -8.56
CA TYR A 78 -11.80 1.95 -7.23
C TYR A 78 -12.67 3.02 -6.57
N GLY A 79 -12.27 4.30 -6.63
CA GLY A 79 -13.04 5.42 -6.07
C GLY A 79 -14.45 5.57 -6.67
N ARG A 80 -14.65 5.13 -7.93
CA ARG A 80 -15.96 5.15 -8.60
C ARG A 80 -16.83 3.97 -8.21
N VAL A 81 -16.26 2.86 -7.76
CA VAL A 81 -16.99 1.63 -7.43
C VAL A 81 -17.43 1.65 -5.97
N PHE A 82 -16.50 1.81 -5.04
CA PHE A 82 -16.76 1.55 -3.63
C PHE A 82 -17.28 2.77 -2.87
N LYS A 83 -18.35 2.58 -2.10
CA LYS A 83 -19.13 3.69 -1.53
C LYS A 83 -19.15 3.83 -0.01
N PRO A 84 -18.99 2.77 0.83
CA PRO A 84 -18.91 2.91 2.28
C PRO A 84 -17.78 3.84 2.71
N THR A 85 -18.03 4.64 3.73
CA THR A 85 -17.10 5.70 4.17
C THR A 85 -15.73 5.13 4.58
N GLU A 86 -15.72 4.08 5.38
CA GLU A 86 -14.51 3.42 5.85
C GLU A 86 -13.70 2.77 4.72
N ILE A 87 -14.36 2.31 3.65
CA ILE A 87 -13.70 1.78 2.45
C ILE A 87 -13.08 2.92 1.65
N LYS A 88 -13.82 4.03 1.47
CA LYS A 88 -13.27 5.24 0.85
C LYS A 88 -12.08 5.79 1.62
N MET A 89 -12.13 5.78 2.94
CA MET A 89 -11.00 6.20 3.78
C MET A 89 -9.77 5.36 3.48
N MET A 90 -9.89 4.02 3.50
CA MET A 90 -8.80 3.10 3.15
C MET A 90 -8.24 3.39 1.75
N LEU A 91 -9.10 3.40 0.73
CA LEU A 91 -8.69 3.62 -0.66
C LEU A 91 -8.07 5.00 -0.87
N THR A 92 -8.54 6.04 -0.17
CA THR A 92 -7.97 7.39 -0.25
C THR A 92 -6.58 7.45 0.39
N ALA A 93 -6.37 6.74 1.50
CA ALA A 93 -5.05 6.67 2.12
C ALA A 93 -4.04 5.93 1.24
N PHE A 94 -4.45 4.80 0.64
CA PHE A 94 -3.59 4.07 -0.31
C PHE A 94 -3.31 4.93 -1.55
N SER A 95 -4.35 5.53 -2.15
CA SER A 95 -4.20 6.45 -3.29
C SER A 95 -3.24 7.60 -3.00
N ASN A 96 -3.31 8.20 -1.80
CA ASN A 96 -2.39 9.27 -1.41
C ASN A 96 -0.95 8.73 -1.29
N MET A 97 -0.78 7.52 -0.75
CA MET A 97 0.55 6.91 -0.62
C MET A 97 1.19 6.68 -2.00
N GLU A 98 0.41 6.30 -3.01
CA GLU A 98 0.93 6.21 -4.39
C GLU A 98 1.46 7.55 -4.92
N THR A 99 0.81 8.67 -4.59
CA THR A 99 1.34 9.99 -4.97
C THR A 99 2.70 10.29 -4.32
N VAL A 100 2.90 9.80 -3.09
CA VAL A 100 4.18 9.93 -2.39
C VAL A 100 5.22 8.96 -2.97
N HIS A 101 4.84 7.75 -3.40
CA HIS A 101 5.71 6.83 -4.13
C HIS A 101 6.22 7.48 -5.42
N ILE A 102 5.32 8.03 -6.24
CA ILE A 102 5.66 8.76 -7.47
C ILE A 102 6.66 9.89 -7.16
N ALA A 103 6.36 10.71 -6.15
CA ALA A 103 7.24 11.80 -5.73
C ALA A 103 8.60 11.30 -5.20
N ALA A 104 8.63 10.17 -4.50
CA ALA A 104 9.85 9.60 -3.95
C ALA A 104 10.79 9.06 -5.02
N TYR A 105 10.25 8.34 -6.01
CA TYR A 105 11.05 7.87 -7.13
C TYR A 105 11.56 9.02 -8.00
N SER A 106 10.71 10.02 -8.26
CA SER A 106 11.13 11.24 -8.94
C SER A 106 12.24 11.97 -8.17
N HIS A 107 12.09 12.14 -6.86
CA HIS A 107 13.12 12.74 -6.01
C HIS A 107 14.45 11.98 -6.05
N LEU A 108 14.40 10.64 -6.00
CA LEU A 108 15.60 9.80 -6.11
C LEU A 108 16.28 10.00 -7.47
N LEU A 109 15.52 9.94 -8.56
CA LEU A 109 15.96 10.10 -9.94
C LEU A 109 16.65 11.45 -10.19
N ASP A 110 15.99 12.52 -9.75
CA ASP A 110 16.51 13.88 -9.88
C ASP A 110 17.80 14.05 -9.08
N THR A 111 17.84 13.48 -7.88
CA THR A 111 19.00 13.58 -6.97
C THR A 111 20.24 12.86 -7.50
N ILE A 112 20.08 11.71 -8.18
CA ILE A 112 21.21 11.02 -8.85
C ILE A 112 21.56 11.64 -10.21
N GLY A 113 20.84 12.67 -10.65
CA GLY A 113 21.09 13.40 -11.89
C GLY A 113 20.63 12.66 -13.14
N MET A 114 19.57 11.86 -13.05
CA MET A 114 19.00 11.20 -14.22
C MET A 114 18.26 12.23 -15.10
N PRO A 115 18.44 12.22 -16.44
CA PRO A 115 17.76 13.18 -17.31
C PRO A 115 16.23 13.02 -17.32
N GLU A 116 15.48 14.12 -17.42
CA GLU A 116 14.01 14.08 -17.51
C GLU A 116 13.47 13.23 -18.68
N SER A 117 14.25 13.08 -19.76
CA SER A 117 13.87 12.21 -20.88
C SER A 117 13.63 10.76 -20.46
N GLU A 118 14.27 10.31 -19.38
CA GLU A 118 14.16 8.95 -18.86
C GLU A 118 12.77 8.63 -18.30
N TYR A 119 12.01 9.63 -17.84
CA TYR A 119 10.63 9.44 -17.38
C TYR A 119 9.68 9.00 -18.51
N SER A 120 10.00 9.32 -19.77
CA SER A 120 9.22 8.91 -20.95
C SER A 120 9.81 7.71 -21.70
N ALA A 121 11.00 7.26 -21.29
CA ALA A 121 11.76 6.25 -22.03
C ALA A 121 11.06 4.89 -22.04
N PHE A 122 10.20 4.60 -21.06
CA PHE A 122 9.44 3.35 -21.02
C PHE A 122 8.60 3.09 -22.28
N LEU A 123 8.14 4.14 -22.98
CA LEU A 123 7.42 4.01 -24.25
C LEU A 123 8.29 3.52 -25.41
N GLN A 124 9.61 3.62 -25.27
CA GLN A 124 10.59 3.22 -26.29
C GLN A 124 11.04 1.77 -26.14
N PHE A 125 10.83 1.15 -24.96
CA PHE A 125 11.16 -0.24 -24.68
C PHE A 125 9.91 -1.10 -24.79
N LYS A 126 9.95 -2.10 -25.68
CA LYS A 126 8.80 -2.96 -25.95
C LYS A 126 8.30 -3.65 -24.68
N GLU A 127 9.21 -4.12 -23.84
CA GLU A 127 8.93 -4.86 -22.61
C GLU A 127 8.17 -3.98 -21.60
N MET A 128 8.54 -2.71 -21.49
CA MET A 128 7.87 -1.74 -20.61
C MET A 128 6.54 -1.25 -21.20
N LYS A 129 6.52 -0.98 -22.52
CA LYS A 129 5.29 -0.60 -23.23
C LYS A 129 4.22 -1.69 -23.17
N ASP A 130 4.59 -2.95 -23.39
CA ASP A 130 3.67 -4.08 -23.31
C ASP A 130 3.02 -4.18 -21.91
N LYS A 131 3.78 -3.85 -20.84
CA LYS A 131 3.26 -3.80 -19.46
C LYS A 131 2.26 -2.66 -19.28
N HIS A 132 2.62 -1.45 -19.73
CA HIS A 132 1.73 -0.29 -19.71
C HIS A 132 0.43 -0.56 -20.49
N ASP A 133 0.53 -1.03 -21.73
CA ASP A 133 -0.63 -1.33 -22.58
C ASP A 133 -1.53 -2.40 -21.95
N TYR A 134 -0.96 -3.36 -21.22
CA TYR A 134 -1.74 -4.41 -20.56
C TYR A 134 -2.59 -3.87 -19.41
N MET A 135 -2.09 -2.92 -18.62
CA MET A 135 -2.84 -2.30 -17.52
C MET A 135 -4.06 -1.50 -18.01
N GLN A 136 -4.01 -0.99 -19.25
CA GLN A 136 -5.13 -0.27 -19.88
C GLN A 136 -6.32 -1.17 -20.25
N GLN A 137 -6.17 -2.50 -20.20
CA GLN A 137 -7.23 -3.45 -20.59
C GLN A 137 -8.26 -3.70 -19.48
N PHE A 138 -8.01 -3.20 -18.27
CA PHE A 138 -8.82 -3.48 -17.09
C PHE A 138 -9.81 -2.35 -16.80
N SER A 139 -11.10 -2.68 -16.72
CA SER A 139 -12.18 -1.74 -16.41
C SER A 139 -12.92 -2.13 -15.12
N VAL A 140 -13.96 -1.36 -14.79
CA VAL A 140 -14.83 -1.61 -13.63
C VAL A 140 -16.31 -1.47 -14.02
N ASP A 141 -16.63 -1.85 -15.26
CA ASP A 141 -17.96 -1.66 -15.85
C ASP A 141 -18.96 -2.75 -15.43
N THR A 142 -18.46 -3.95 -15.11
CA THR A 142 -19.23 -5.10 -14.66
C THR A 142 -18.68 -5.64 -13.33
N ASP A 143 -19.46 -6.48 -12.63
CA ASP A 143 -18.99 -7.10 -11.38
C ASP A 143 -17.79 -8.02 -11.65
N GLU A 144 -17.78 -8.71 -12.79
CA GLU A 144 -16.67 -9.54 -13.24
C GLU A 144 -15.42 -8.71 -13.52
N ASP A 145 -15.55 -7.55 -14.17
CA ASP A 145 -14.42 -6.65 -14.43
C ASP A 145 -13.87 -6.06 -13.13
N ILE A 146 -14.71 -5.71 -12.17
CA ILE A 146 -14.27 -5.25 -10.85
C ILE A 146 -13.48 -6.35 -10.14
N ALA A 147 -13.97 -7.58 -10.13
CA ALA A 147 -13.26 -8.71 -9.52
C ALA A 147 -11.90 -8.96 -10.19
N ARG A 148 -11.86 -8.90 -11.53
CA ARG A 148 -10.62 -9.05 -12.32
C ARG A 148 -9.64 -7.92 -12.03
N THR A 149 -10.11 -6.67 -11.96
CA THR A 149 -9.29 -5.48 -11.69
C THR A 149 -8.71 -5.49 -10.28
N LEU A 150 -9.50 -5.86 -9.26
CA LEU A 150 -9.00 -6.03 -7.88
C LEU A 150 -7.89 -7.07 -7.80
N ALA A 151 -8.07 -8.22 -8.47
CA ALA A 151 -7.06 -9.28 -8.50
C ALA A 151 -5.81 -8.84 -9.28
N MET A 152 -5.98 -8.17 -10.41
CA MET A 152 -4.87 -7.71 -11.24
C MET A 152 -4.05 -6.63 -10.54
N PHE A 153 -4.66 -5.51 -10.15
CA PHE A 153 -3.90 -4.39 -9.58
C PHE A 153 -3.40 -4.70 -8.18
N GLY A 154 -4.28 -5.10 -7.25
CA GLY A 154 -3.86 -5.37 -5.88
C GLY A 154 -3.05 -6.66 -5.73
N GLY A 155 -3.35 -7.70 -6.52
CA GLY A 155 -2.66 -8.99 -6.42
C GLY A 155 -1.40 -9.09 -7.26
N PHE A 156 -1.45 -8.67 -8.53
CA PHE A 156 -0.39 -8.93 -9.51
C PHE A 156 0.44 -7.69 -9.87
N THR A 157 -0.11 -6.48 -9.84
CA THR A 157 0.68 -5.25 -10.04
C THR A 157 1.40 -4.89 -8.74
N GLU A 158 0.66 -4.50 -7.71
CA GLU A 158 1.19 -4.12 -6.40
C GLU A 158 1.88 -5.31 -5.72
N GLY A 159 1.26 -6.50 -5.79
CA GLY A 159 1.70 -7.67 -5.04
C GLY A 159 2.76 -8.55 -5.68
N LEU A 160 3.02 -8.43 -6.99
CA LEU A 160 3.95 -9.30 -7.72
C LEU A 160 4.95 -8.49 -8.54
N GLN A 161 4.48 -7.63 -9.44
CA GLN A 161 5.35 -6.85 -10.33
C GLN A 161 6.23 -5.87 -9.56
N LEU A 162 5.67 -5.09 -8.62
CA LEU A 162 6.46 -4.17 -7.79
C LEU A 162 7.45 -4.94 -6.90
N PHE A 163 7.01 -6.05 -6.28
CA PHE A 163 7.87 -6.90 -5.44
C PHE A 163 9.07 -7.49 -6.19
N ALA A 164 8.89 -7.89 -7.46
CA ALA A 164 10.00 -8.36 -8.28
C ALA A 164 11.10 -7.30 -8.41
N SER A 165 10.70 -6.05 -8.63
CA SER A 165 11.62 -4.94 -8.78
C SER A 165 12.19 -4.48 -7.44
N PHE A 166 11.41 -4.48 -6.36
CA PHE A 166 11.92 -4.24 -5.00
C PHE A 166 13.00 -5.24 -4.64
N ALA A 167 12.82 -6.53 -4.95
CA ALA A 167 13.85 -7.53 -4.73
C ALA A 167 15.15 -7.20 -5.49
N MET A 168 15.05 -6.71 -6.74
CA MET A 168 16.22 -6.30 -7.50
C MET A 168 16.93 -5.07 -6.91
N LEU A 169 16.17 -4.06 -6.48
CA LEU A 169 16.71 -2.83 -5.87
C LEU A 169 17.34 -3.10 -4.49
N MET A 170 16.70 -3.95 -3.68
CA MET A 170 17.21 -4.34 -2.36
C MET A 170 18.49 -5.18 -2.42
N ASN A 171 18.90 -5.64 -3.60
CA ASN A 171 20.20 -6.28 -3.76
C ASN A 171 21.38 -5.31 -3.46
N PHE A 172 21.23 -4.02 -3.76
CA PHE A 172 22.34 -3.05 -3.66
C PHE A 172 22.73 -2.70 -2.21
N PRO A 173 21.79 -2.46 -1.28
CA PRO A 173 22.12 -2.27 0.13
C PRO A 173 22.94 -3.40 0.75
N ARG A 174 22.78 -4.65 0.28
CA ARG A 174 23.59 -5.82 0.73
C ARG A 174 25.09 -5.61 0.50
N PHE A 175 25.44 -4.82 -0.50
CA PHE A 175 26.81 -4.50 -0.88
C PHE A 175 27.22 -3.08 -0.44
N ASN A 176 26.50 -2.50 0.53
CA ASN A 176 26.71 -1.12 1.00
C ASN A 176 26.64 -0.07 -0.11
N LYS A 177 25.78 -0.29 -1.11
CA LYS A 177 25.51 0.66 -2.19
C LYS A 177 24.06 1.14 -2.11
N MET A 178 23.82 2.39 -2.49
CA MET A 178 22.48 2.95 -2.67
C MET A 178 21.61 2.78 -1.41
N LYS A 179 22.14 3.18 -0.25
CA LYS A 179 21.47 2.94 1.05
C LYS A 179 20.22 3.79 1.24
N GLY A 180 20.22 5.04 0.76
CA GLY A 180 19.05 5.90 0.79
C GLY A 180 17.93 5.33 -0.08
N MET A 181 18.25 4.89 -1.29
CA MET A 181 17.32 4.10 -2.13
C MET A 181 16.80 2.87 -1.37
N GLY A 182 17.68 2.10 -0.72
CA GLY A 182 17.27 0.96 0.08
C GLY A 182 16.25 1.29 1.19
N GLN A 183 16.37 2.46 1.82
CA GLN A 183 15.41 2.94 2.81
C GLN A 183 14.06 3.29 2.18
N ILE A 184 14.05 4.04 1.07
CA ILE A 184 12.84 4.36 0.30
C ILE A 184 12.12 3.08 -0.11
N ILE A 185 12.85 2.11 -0.69
CA ILE A 185 12.27 0.83 -1.12
C ILE A 185 11.73 0.02 0.05
N SER A 186 12.37 0.05 1.22
CA SER A 186 11.85 -0.65 2.40
C SER A 186 10.51 -0.06 2.86
N TRP A 187 10.37 1.26 2.82
CA TRP A 187 9.10 1.94 3.12
C TRP A 187 8.02 1.67 2.08
N SER A 188 8.36 1.71 0.79
CA SER A 188 7.43 1.33 -0.27
C SER A 188 6.98 -0.13 -0.15
N VAL A 189 7.88 -1.08 0.16
CA VAL A 189 7.49 -2.48 0.41
C VAL A 189 6.49 -2.59 1.55
N ARG A 190 6.61 -1.77 2.59
CA ARG A 190 5.66 -1.75 3.71
C ARG A 190 4.29 -1.25 3.30
N ASP A 191 4.25 -0.18 2.52
CA ASP A 191 2.99 0.37 2.00
C ASP A 191 2.34 -0.61 1.03
N GLU A 192 3.06 -1.12 0.04
CA GLU A 192 2.55 -2.11 -0.93
C GLU A 192 2.06 -3.40 -0.26
N SER A 193 2.73 -3.84 0.81
CA SER A 193 2.26 -5.00 1.60
C SER A 193 0.90 -4.73 2.25
N LEU A 194 0.71 -3.52 2.80
CA LEU A 194 -0.55 -3.09 3.41
C LEU A 194 -1.65 -2.94 2.36
N HIS A 195 -1.30 -2.39 1.19
CA HIS A 195 -2.20 -2.22 0.06
C HIS A 195 -2.70 -3.58 -0.45
N CYS A 196 -1.77 -4.51 -0.72
CA CYS A 196 -2.08 -5.87 -1.14
C CYS A 196 -3.02 -6.59 -0.16
N GLU A 197 -2.76 -6.50 1.15
CA GLU A 197 -3.62 -7.12 2.17
C GLU A 197 -5.01 -6.48 2.19
N GLY A 198 -5.09 -5.16 2.14
CA GLY A 198 -6.34 -4.40 2.11
C GLY A 198 -7.19 -4.69 0.87
N ILE A 199 -6.58 -4.67 -0.32
CA ILE A 199 -7.25 -4.96 -1.59
C ILE A 199 -7.62 -6.44 -1.70
N THR A 200 -6.79 -7.37 -1.21
CA THR A 200 -7.17 -8.79 -1.12
C THR A 200 -8.41 -8.98 -0.26
N ARG A 201 -8.49 -8.28 0.88
CA ARG A 201 -9.66 -8.35 1.75
C ARG A 201 -10.90 -7.73 1.09
N LEU A 202 -10.72 -6.64 0.35
CA LEU A 202 -11.77 -6.03 -0.45
C LEU A 202 -12.26 -6.95 -1.58
N PHE A 203 -11.35 -7.65 -2.27
CA PHE A 203 -11.65 -8.67 -3.27
C PHE A 203 -12.56 -9.75 -2.68
N HIS A 204 -12.18 -10.37 -1.56
CA HIS A 204 -12.98 -11.42 -0.92
C HIS A 204 -14.36 -10.92 -0.47
N ALA A 205 -14.45 -9.70 0.07
CA ALA A 205 -15.73 -9.11 0.45
C ALA A 205 -16.62 -8.87 -0.79
N PHE A 206 -16.04 -8.29 -1.85
CA PHE A 206 -16.74 -7.98 -3.08
C PHE A 206 -17.27 -9.24 -3.79
N VAL A 207 -16.41 -10.23 -4.05
CA VAL A 207 -16.82 -11.44 -4.77
C VAL A 207 -17.84 -12.25 -3.98
N LYS A 208 -17.80 -12.21 -2.65
CA LYS A 208 -18.80 -12.86 -1.79
C LYS A 208 -20.15 -12.15 -1.84
N GLU A 209 -20.16 -10.82 -1.84
CA GLU A 209 -21.39 -10.02 -1.84
C GLU A 209 -22.08 -9.99 -3.21
N ARG A 210 -21.29 -10.02 -4.29
CA ARG A 210 -21.78 -9.97 -5.67
C ARG A 210 -22.00 -11.36 -6.28
N ASP A 211 -21.44 -12.40 -5.68
CA ASP A 211 -21.44 -13.77 -6.20
C ASP A 211 -20.96 -13.84 -7.67
N CYS A 212 -19.97 -13.02 -8.02
CA CYS A 212 -19.50 -12.82 -9.40
C CYS A 212 -18.28 -13.70 -9.77
N LEU A 213 -17.77 -14.53 -8.85
CA LEU A 213 -16.58 -15.36 -9.07
C LEU A 213 -16.92 -16.67 -9.79
N THR A 214 -17.50 -16.54 -10.99
CA THR A 214 -17.84 -17.65 -11.88
C THR A 214 -16.61 -18.41 -12.34
N LYS A 215 -16.81 -19.58 -12.97
CA LYS A 215 -15.71 -20.35 -13.55
C LYS A 215 -14.88 -19.52 -14.54
N SER A 216 -15.53 -18.76 -15.42
CA SER A 216 -14.85 -17.92 -16.41
C SER A 216 -14.00 -16.84 -15.74
N VAL A 217 -14.53 -16.15 -14.72
CA VAL A 217 -13.78 -15.10 -14.00
C VAL A 217 -12.57 -15.70 -13.28
N ARG A 218 -12.70 -16.89 -12.73
CA ARG A 218 -11.57 -17.60 -12.09
C ARG A 218 -10.48 -17.93 -13.09
N GLU A 219 -10.85 -18.45 -14.27
CA GLU A 219 -9.92 -18.75 -15.35
C GLU A 219 -9.23 -17.47 -15.85
N ASP A 220 -9.98 -16.39 -16.05
CA ASP A 220 -9.43 -15.08 -16.45
C ASP A 220 -8.41 -14.53 -15.43
N ILE A 221 -8.67 -14.66 -14.12
CA ILE A 221 -7.74 -14.21 -13.08
C ILE A 221 -6.44 -15.04 -13.10
N LEU A 222 -6.54 -16.36 -13.31
CA LEU A 222 -5.37 -17.22 -13.46
C LEU A 222 -4.55 -16.85 -14.70
N ASP A 223 -5.22 -16.56 -15.81
CA ASP A 223 -4.58 -16.09 -17.04
C ASP A 223 -3.90 -14.73 -16.84
N CYS A 224 -4.52 -13.83 -16.06
CA CYS A 224 -3.91 -12.55 -15.68
C CYS A 224 -2.59 -12.78 -14.93
N CYS A 225 -2.58 -13.66 -13.92
CA CYS A 225 -1.37 -14.01 -13.18
C CYS A 225 -0.26 -14.51 -14.12
N GLN A 226 -0.57 -15.50 -14.98
CA GLN A 226 0.40 -16.04 -15.92
C GLN A 226 0.89 -14.99 -16.93
N LYS A 227 0.02 -14.10 -17.40
CA LYS A 227 0.38 -13.02 -18.30
C LYS A 227 1.33 -12.03 -17.62
N THR A 228 1.06 -11.64 -16.37
CA THR A 228 1.95 -10.79 -15.59
C THR A 228 3.32 -11.44 -15.42
N VAL A 229 3.40 -12.72 -15.07
CA VAL A 229 4.69 -13.44 -14.97
C VAL A 229 5.47 -13.42 -16.29
N ARG A 230 4.80 -13.58 -17.44
CA ARG A 230 5.45 -13.50 -18.76
C ARG A 230 5.96 -12.09 -19.09
N LEU A 231 5.20 -11.06 -18.72
CA LEU A 231 5.60 -9.66 -18.90
C LEU A 231 6.83 -9.34 -18.03
N GLU A 232 6.82 -9.82 -16.78
CA GLU A 232 7.97 -9.65 -15.89
C GLU A 232 9.20 -10.43 -16.34
N ASP A 233 9.03 -11.66 -16.87
CA ASP A 233 10.15 -12.41 -17.42
C ASP A 233 10.86 -11.61 -18.52
N ALA A 234 10.10 -10.93 -19.39
CA ALA A 234 10.64 -10.08 -20.45
C ALA A 234 11.31 -8.82 -19.90
N PHE A 235 10.69 -8.16 -18.92
CA PHE A 235 11.27 -7.00 -18.25
C PHE A 235 12.58 -7.34 -17.52
N ILE A 236 12.66 -8.51 -16.88
CA ILE A 236 13.89 -9.00 -16.26
C ILE A 236 14.97 -9.21 -17.32
N ASP A 237 14.65 -9.79 -18.47
CA ASP A 237 15.64 -9.96 -19.53
C ASP A 237 16.19 -8.60 -20.02
N LEU A 238 15.34 -7.58 -20.13
CA LEU A 238 15.77 -6.21 -20.44
C LEU A 238 16.64 -5.61 -19.31
N ALA A 239 16.21 -5.71 -18.05
CA ALA A 239 16.96 -5.16 -16.92
C ALA A 239 18.36 -5.79 -16.77
N PHE A 240 18.48 -7.08 -17.11
CA PHE A 240 19.73 -7.84 -17.12
C PHE A 240 20.36 -7.96 -18.52
N GLU A 241 20.07 -7.06 -19.47
CA GLU A 241 20.61 -7.14 -20.84
C GLU A 241 22.15 -7.08 -20.89
N MET A 242 22.77 -6.42 -19.90
CA MET A 242 24.22 -6.39 -19.73
C MET A 242 24.76 -7.61 -18.96
N GLY A 243 23.91 -8.52 -18.51
CA GLY A 243 24.28 -9.69 -17.72
C GLY A 243 24.05 -9.52 -16.21
N PRO A 244 24.40 -10.55 -15.41
CA PRO A 244 24.15 -10.56 -13.97
C PRO A 244 24.97 -9.51 -13.20
N VAL A 245 24.50 -9.17 -12.00
CA VAL A 245 25.19 -8.29 -11.05
C VAL A 245 25.61 -9.09 -9.81
N PRO A 246 26.55 -8.59 -8.98
CA PRO A 246 26.96 -9.31 -7.77
C PRO A 246 25.77 -9.70 -6.89
N GLY A 247 25.70 -10.99 -6.52
CA GLY A 247 24.68 -11.53 -5.61
C GLY A 247 23.27 -11.72 -6.19
N MET A 248 23.08 -11.52 -7.50
CA MET A 248 21.76 -11.61 -8.13
C MET A 248 21.82 -11.97 -9.62
N THR A 249 21.09 -13.01 -10.02
CA THR A 249 20.95 -13.45 -11.42
C THR A 249 19.51 -13.34 -11.92
N PRO A 250 19.30 -13.14 -13.25
CA PRO A 250 17.94 -13.11 -13.81
C PRO A 250 17.18 -14.41 -13.55
N LYS A 251 17.86 -15.57 -13.54
CA LYS A 251 17.25 -16.87 -13.25
C LYS A 251 16.64 -16.92 -11.84
N GLU A 252 17.34 -16.39 -10.84
CA GLU A 252 16.85 -16.35 -9.45
C GLU A 252 15.66 -15.41 -9.32
N ILE A 253 15.69 -14.24 -9.96
CA ILE A 253 14.57 -13.30 -9.94
C ILE A 253 13.34 -13.89 -10.65
N LYS A 254 13.51 -14.56 -11.79
CA LYS A 254 12.41 -15.27 -12.47
C LYS A 254 11.80 -16.38 -11.60
N LYS A 255 12.62 -17.09 -10.82
CA LYS A 255 12.12 -18.06 -9.83
C LYS A 255 11.37 -17.36 -8.69
N TYR A 256 11.86 -16.21 -8.22
CA TYR A 256 11.19 -15.39 -7.20
C TYR A 256 9.82 -14.88 -7.64
N ILE A 257 9.68 -14.46 -8.89
CA ILE A 257 8.38 -14.04 -9.42
C ILE A 257 7.34 -15.17 -9.36
N ARG A 258 7.74 -16.39 -9.70
CA ARG A 258 6.85 -17.56 -9.63
C ARG A 258 6.46 -17.91 -8.19
N TYR A 259 7.41 -17.79 -7.26
CA TYR A 259 7.15 -17.92 -5.83
C TYR A 259 6.11 -16.90 -5.33
N ILE A 260 6.29 -15.62 -5.67
CA ILE A 260 5.33 -14.57 -5.29
C ILE A 260 3.99 -14.75 -6.01
N ALA A 261 3.99 -15.18 -7.27
CA ALA A 261 2.76 -15.47 -8.02
C ALA A 261 1.89 -16.50 -7.31
N ASP A 262 2.47 -17.64 -6.90
CA ASP A 262 1.75 -18.66 -6.14
C ASP A 262 1.27 -18.15 -4.79
N TRP A 263 2.08 -17.33 -4.11
CA TRP A 263 1.69 -16.71 -2.85
C TRP A 263 0.48 -15.78 -3.00
N ARG A 264 0.46 -14.91 -4.03
CA ARG A 264 -0.65 -14.00 -4.31
C ARG A 264 -1.90 -14.74 -4.77
N LEU A 265 -1.75 -15.79 -5.59
CA LEU A 265 -2.86 -16.69 -5.91
C LEU A 265 -3.46 -17.32 -4.66
N GLY A 266 -2.64 -17.80 -3.74
CA GLY A 266 -3.09 -18.33 -2.45
C GLY A 266 -3.87 -17.30 -1.62
N GLN A 267 -3.37 -16.06 -1.52
CA GLN A 267 -4.07 -14.96 -0.84
C GLN A 267 -5.43 -14.63 -1.46
N LEU A 268 -5.54 -14.71 -2.79
CA LEU A 268 -6.79 -14.54 -3.54
C LEU A 268 -7.70 -15.79 -3.49
N GLY A 269 -7.28 -16.89 -2.87
CA GLY A 269 -8.06 -18.11 -2.72
C GLY A 269 -7.99 -19.07 -3.91
N PHE A 270 -6.93 -19.00 -4.72
CA PHE A 270 -6.66 -19.87 -5.86
C PHE A 270 -5.57 -20.90 -5.54
N ALA A 271 -5.57 -22.00 -6.27
CA ALA A 271 -4.50 -22.99 -6.19
C ALA A 271 -3.21 -22.45 -6.85
N PRO A 272 -2.03 -22.81 -6.33
CA PRO A 272 -0.75 -22.46 -6.96
C PRO A 272 -0.63 -23.07 -8.36
N ILE A 273 0.12 -22.39 -9.23
CA ILE A 273 0.37 -22.81 -10.63
C ILE A 273 1.82 -23.29 -10.79
N TYR A 274 2.78 -22.63 -10.13
CA TYR A 274 4.20 -22.87 -10.35
C TYR A 274 4.83 -23.86 -9.36
N MET A 275 4.17 -24.09 -8.22
CA MET A 275 4.57 -25.02 -7.15
C MET A 275 5.99 -24.75 -6.65
N ILE A 276 6.31 -23.47 -6.39
CA ILE A 276 7.62 -23.08 -5.84
C ILE A 276 7.51 -23.00 -4.32
N ASP A 277 7.92 -24.06 -3.63
CA ASP A 277 7.75 -24.16 -2.17
C ASP A 277 8.83 -23.41 -1.37
N GLU A 278 10.03 -23.26 -1.93
CA GLU A 278 11.16 -22.63 -1.24
C GLU A 278 11.40 -21.19 -1.72
N HIS A 279 11.52 -20.26 -0.76
CA HIS A 279 11.82 -18.86 -1.04
C HIS A 279 13.19 -18.72 -1.76
N PRO A 280 13.23 -18.30 -3.03
CA PRO A 280 14.44 -18.38 -3.85
C PRO A 280 15.47 -17.27 -3.54
N LEU A 281 15.08 -16.24 -2.80
CA LEU A 281 15.95 -15.15 -2.34
C LEU A 281 15.98 -15.10 -0.79
N PRO A 282 16.60 -16.06 -0.09
CA PRO A 282 16.48 -16.19 1.37
C PRO A 282 17.05 -15.00 2.16
N TRP A 283 17.85 -14.15 1.51
CA TRP A 283 18.40 -12.92 2.08
C TRP A 283 17.40 -11.75 2.10
N LEU A 284 16.33 -11.81 1.32
CA LEU A 284 15.40 -10.70 1.13
C LEU A 284 14.53 -10.47 2.37
N ALA A 285 13.96 -11.53 2.94
CA ALA A 285 13.11 -11.42 4.13
C ALA A 285 13.84 -10.85 5.35
N PRO A 286 15.05 -11.31 5.73
CA PRO A 286 15.82 -10.71 6.82
C PRO A 286 16.19 -9.24 6.56
N LEU A 287 16.44 -8.88 5.29
CA LEU A 287 16.81 -7.51 4.92
C LEU A 287 15.62 -6.55 5.08
N LEU A 288 14.44 -6.95 4.62
CA LEU A 288 13.22 -6.15 4.78
C LEU A 288 12.78 -6.11 6.26
N ASN A 289 12.78 -7.25 6.94
CA ASN A 289 12.38 -7.32 8.35
C ASN A 289 13.36 -6.62 9.30
N GLY A 290 14.66 -6.58 8.96
CA GLY A 290 15.71 -6.01 9.79
C GLY A 290 15.74 -4.47 9.81
N VAL A 291 15.10 -3.82 8.85
CA VAL A 291 15.02 -2.35 8.79
C VAL A 291 13.92 -1.82 9.73
N GLU A 292 12.85 -2.58 9.97
CA GLU A 292 11.69 -2.05 10.71
C GLU A 292 11.05 -2.97 11.78
N HIS A 293 11.54 -4.20 12.02
CA HIS A 293 10.89 -5.18 12.92
C HIS A 293 9.46 -5.60 12.49
N ALA A 294 9.08 -5.43 11.22
CA ALA A 294 7.91 -6.07 10.63
C ALA A 294 8.25 -7.44 10.02
N ASN A 295 7.42 -8.45 10.27
CA ASN A 295 7.49 -9.74 9.57
C ASN A 295 6.74 -9.63 8.24
N PHE A 296 7.45 -9.23 7.17
CA PHE A 296 6.87 -8.99 5.85
C PHE A 296 6.38 -10.27 5.15
N PHE A 297 7.01 -11.42 5.40
CA PHE A 297 6.73 -12.68 4.70
C PHE A 297 6.02 -13.74 5.56
N GLU A 298 5.93 -13.52 6.88
CA GLU A 298 5.34 -14.47 7.83
C GLU A 298 4.54 -13.73 8.91
N THR A 299 3.35 -13.23 8.57
CA THR A 299 2.33 -12.76 9.52
C THR A 299 2.68 -11.57 10.44
N ARG A 300 1.81 -10.55 10.37
CA ARG A 300 1.69 -9.36 11.24
C ARG A 300 2.93 -8.47 11.31
N ALA A 301 2.82 -7.31 10.65
CA ALA A 301 3.66 -6.16 10.92
C ALA A 301 3.51 -5.74 12.40
N THR A 302 4.57 -5.94 13.19
CA THR A 302 4.67 -5.43 14.55
C THR A 302 5.50 -4.15 14.54
N GLU A 303 4.86 -3.00 14.37
CA GLU A 303 5.58 -1.72 14.45
C GLU A 303 4.87 -0.65 15.27
N TYR A 304 5.74 0.15 15.90
CA TYR A 304 5.53 1.21 16.87
C TYR A 304 4.42 2.19 16.44
N SER A 305 3.32 2.22 17.19
CA SER A 305 2.39 3.37 17.12
C SER A 305 3.06 4.59 17.76
N LYS A 306 3.08 5.73 17.05
CA LYS A 306 3.18 7.05 17.69
C LYS A 306 2.13 7.08 18.80
N ALA A 307 2.58 7.15 20.06
CA ALA A 307 1.74 6.97 21.22
C ALA A 307 0.67 8.09 21.28
N ALA A 308 -0.54 7.79 20.83
CA ALA A 308 -1.70 8.63 21.08
C ALA A 308 -2.13 8.42 22.54
N THR A 309 -2.32 9.52 23.27
CA THR A 309 -2.86 9.54 24.63
C THR A 309 -4.20 8.79 24.65
N ARG A 310 -4.28 7.72 25.45
CA ARG A 310 -5.51 6.95 25.63
C ARG A 310 -6.45 7.70 26.57
N GLY A 311 -7.36 8.50 26.01
CA GLY A 311 -8.52 9.02 26.72
C GLY A 311 -9.75 8.14 26.47
N ASN A 312 -10.51 7.80 27.52
CA ASN A 312 -11.77 7.07 27.39
C ASN A 312 -12.90 8.06 27.06
N TRP A 313 -13.24 8.19 25.77
CA TRP A 313 -14.29 9.10 25.31
C TRP A 313 -15.68 8.78 25.89
N ASN A 314 -15.96 7.54 26.26
CA ASN A 314 -17.26 7.18 26.87
C ASN A 314 -17.45 7.88 28.21
N GLU A 315 -16.38 8.05 29.01
CA GLU A 315 -16.43 8.82 30.26
C GLU A 315 -16.70 10.31 30.01
N VAL A 316 -16.27 10.86 28.87
CA VAL A 316 -16.51 12.27 28.50
C VAL A 316 -17.98 12.50 28.16
N TRP A 317 -18.59 11.61 27.37
CA TRP A 317 -19.99 11.71 26.98
C TRP A 317 -20.94 11.37 28.13
N ASP A 318 -20.62 10.36 28.95
CA ASP A 318 -21.39 10.04 30.16
C ASP A 318 -21.41 11.22 31.15
N ASN A 319 -20.33 12.01 31.21
CA ASN A 319 -20.26 13.22 32.02
C ASN A 319 -21.06 14.38 31.40
N PHE A 320 -21.11 14.48 30.07
CA PHE A 320 -21.96 15.44 29.36
C PHE A 320 -23.44 15.14 29.55
N ASP A 321 -23.84 13.87 29.39
CA ASP A 321 -25.22 13.42 29.57
C ASP A 321 -25.67 13.55 31.02
N ARG A 322 -24.80 13.23 31.99
CA ARG A 322 -25.06 13.51 33.42
C ARG A 322 -25.22 14.99 33.70
N ARG A 323 -24.41 15.87 33.10
CA ARG A 323 -24.56 17.33 33.26
C ARG A 323 -25.84 17.86 32.63
N LYS A 324 -26.27 17.29 31.50
CA LYS A 324 -27.53 17.65 30.83
C LYS A 324 -28.75 17.18 31.63
N ALA A 325 -28.71 15.96 32.16
CA ALA A 325 -29.73 15.42 33.06
C ALA A 325 -29.80 16.21 34.37
N ALA A 326 -28.66 16.62 34.95
CA ALA A 326 -28.63 17.47 36.14
C ALA A 326 -29.26 18.86 35.88
N LYS A 327 -28.99 19.48 34.72
CA LYS A 327 -29.66 20.74 34.34
C LYS A 327 -31.18 20.58 34.15
N LEU A 328 -31.64 19.47 33.59
CA LEU A 328 -33.07 19.18 33.42
C LEU A 328 -33.75 18.85 34.76
N GLY A 329 -33.05 18.18 35.68
CA GLY A 329 -33.53 17.88 37.02
C GLY A 329 -33.59 19.11 37.95
N VAL A 330 -32.70 20.08 37.77
CA VAL A 330 -32.76 21.37 38.51
C VAL A 330 -33.96 22.20 38.04
N VAL A 331 -34.25 22.24 36.74
CA VAL A 331 -35.43 22.94 36.20
C VAL A 331 -36.75 22.25 36.59
N ALA A 332 -36.74 20.94 36.84
CA ALA A 332 -37.93 20.20 37.29
C ALA A 332 -38.22 20.29 38.80
N ASN A 333 -37.24 20.76 39.61
CA ASN A 333 -37.36 20.85 41.08
C ASN A 333 -37.47 22.30 41.60
N GLU A 334 -37.55 23.31 40.72
CA GLU A 334 -37.70 24.72 41.12
C GLU A 334 -39.16 25.19 41.30
N ASP A 335 -40.15 24.29 41.27
CA ASP A 335 -41.58 24.65 41.40
C ASP A 335 -42.28 24.17 42.70
N GLU A 336 -41.51 23.83 43.75
CA GLU A 336 -42.06 23.65 45.10
C GLU A 336 -41.28 24.44 46.17
N GLY A 337 -41.76 25.68 46.41
CA GLY A 337 -41.84 26.36 47.71
C GLY A 337 -40.65 26.34 48.70
N GLY A 338 -39.89 27.46 48.72
CA GLY A 338 -39.58 28.21 49.95
C GLY A 338 -38.39 27.76 50.82
N GLU A 339 -37.24 28.45 50.70
CA GLU A 339 -36.63 29.30 51.75
C GLU A 339 -35.29 29.89 51.25
N ASP A 340 -35.06 31.14 51.64
CA ASP A 340 -34.04 32.08 51.16
C ASP A 340 -32.62 31.73 51.66
N MET A 341 -31.72 31.30 50.75
CA MET A 341 -30.31 31.00 51.04
C MET A 341 -29.36 32.22 50.85
N PHE A 342 -29.87 33.45 50.81
CA PHE A 342 -29.03 34.67 50.83
C PHE A 342 -29.05 35.44 52.17
N ALA A 343 -29.72 34.94 53.20
CA ALA A 343 -29.70 35.54 54.53
C ALA A 343 -28.63 34.93 55.46
N ARG A 344 -27.33 35.10 55.16
CA ARG A 344 -26.24 35.02 56.17
C ARG A 344 -24.91 35.61 55.69
N ALA A 345 -24.94 36.86 55.25
CA ALA A 345 -23.76 37.71 55.20
C ALA A 345 -23.58 38.41 56.57
N GLY A 346 -22.75 37.83 57.43
CA GLY A 346 -22.27 38.48 58.66
C GLY A 346 -20.79 38.83 58.49
N VAL A 347 -20.53 40.09 58.16
CA VAL A 347 -19.19 40.69 58.13
C VAL A 347 -18.78 41.07 59.55
N ALA A 348 -17.55 40.79 59.94
CA ALA A 348 -16.78 41.71 60.80
C ALA A 348 -15.30 41.57 60.47
N ALA A 349 -14.71 42.72 60.13
CA ALA A 349 -13.29 42.94 59.94
C ALA A 349 -12.61 43.17 61.29
N GLU A 350 -11.42 42.59 61.46
CA GLU A 350 -10.18 43.21 61.93
C GLU A 350 -9.01 42.27 61.65
#